data_AF-A0A2E5BPA5-F1
#
_entry.id   AF-A0A2E5BPA5-F1
#
_cell.length_a   1.000
_cell.length_b   1.000
_cell.length_c   1.000
_cell.angle_alpha   90.00
_cell.angle_beta   90.00
_cell.angle_gamma   90.00
#
_symmetry.space_group_name_H-M   'P 1'
#
loop_
_entity.id
_entity.type
_entity.pdbx_description
1 polymer ?
#
loop_
_entity_poly.entity_id
_entity_poly.type
_entity_poly.pdbx_seq_one_letter_code
_entity_poly.pdbx_strand_id
1 'polypeptide(L)'
;MRPTLTTLASSSPRFPGPGSLLRSFFIKQTGAIGVALMLGFFASGPATAAGDVQGIAAIVNDSVISRYDLDQRVQLVMATSGIQPTPENIERIREQVLRSLIDEKLQMQEAERLEIEVQQEEVDSAVDGISQRAGMTRDQILSYLKGNGVDEVALYTQIRADTAWNKVISARFAPLVEIGDDEVAEVMQRISQDAEQVQYQLAELYLGFDNPAQEREMSVGAQRLVEQMRAGAPFSSVAQQFSQAASAANGGDIGWVAESQLTPEIANAIRNMSVGTVSDPVRTHN
;
A
#
# COMPACT_ATOMS: atom_id res chain seq x y z
N MET A 1 -0.34 12.45 50.01
CA MET A 1 0.35 12.90 48.78
C MET A 1 -0.10 12.01 47.64
N ARG A 2 -0.87 12.55 46.69
CA ARG A 2 -1.32 11.83 45.48
C ARG A 2 -0.33 12.12 44.35
N PRO A 3 0.16 11.14 43.60
CA PRO A 3 0.80 11.41 42.33
C PRO A 3 -0.26 11.51 41.22
N THR A 4 -0.13 12.58 40.46
CA THR A 4 -0.93 12.99 39.30
C THR A 4 -0.50 12.15 38.09
N LEU A 5 -1.44 11.43 37.45
CA LEU A 5 -1.20 10.80 36.15
C LEU A 5 -1.57 11.81 35.06
N THR A 6 -0.55 12.41 34.47
CA THR A 6 -0.66 13.17 33.21
C THR A 6 -0.90 12.17 32.09
N THR A 7 -2.12 12.13 31.56
CA THR A 7 -2.42 11.38 30.33
C THR A 7 -1.84 12.15 29.15
N LEU A 8 -0.82 11.58 28.51
CA LEU A 8 -0.36 12.02 27.19
C LEU A 8 -1.12 11.17 26.17
N ALA A 9 -2.05 11.82 25.47
CA ALA A 9 -2.75 11.25 24.33
C ALA A 9 -1.72 10.90 23.24
N SER A 10 -1.44 9.61 23.09
CA SER A 10 -0.64 9.09 21.97
C SER A 10 -1.60 8.63 20.88
N SER A 11 -1.58 9.38 19.79
CA SER A 11 -2.31 9.14 18.55
C SER A 11 -2.17 7.70 18.05
N SER A 12 -3.31 7.04 17.89
CA SER A 12 -3.48 5.80 17.13
C SER A 12 -3.04 5.99 15.66
N PRO A 13 -2.19 5.12 15.08
CA PRO A 13 -1.88 5.17 13.66
C PRO A 13 -3.06 4.62 12.86
N ARG A 14 -3.60 5.46 11.96
CA ARG A 14 -4.57 5.09 10.93
C ARG A 14 -3.90 4.16 9.91
N PHE A 15 -4.64 3.12 9.51
CA PHE A 15 -4.38 2.27 8.34
C PHE A 15 -3.83 3.04 7.13
N PRO A 16 -2.76 2.56 6.48
CA PRO A 16 -2.42 3.02 5.14
C PRO A 16 -3.30 2.26 4.13
N GLY A 17 -4.16 2.99 3.42
CA GLY A 17 -4.69 2.53 2.14
C GLY A 17 -3.59 2.44 1.08
N PRO A 18 -3.87 1.87 -0.10
CA PRO A 18 -2.89 1.71 -1.19
C PRO A 18 -2.50 3.09 -1.72
N GLY A 19 -1.46 3.68 -1.15
CA GLY A 19 -1.08 5.06 -1.44
C GLY A 19 -0.03 5.58 -0.47
N SER A 20 1.09 4.86 -0.34
CA SER A 20 2.22 5.29 0.47
C SER A 20 3.52 5.19 -0.32
N LEU A 21 3.70 6.11 -1.28
CA LEU A 21 4.99 6.36 -1.93
C LEU A 21 5.27 7.87 -2.06
N LEU A 22 5.23 8.59 -0.94
CA LEU A 22 5.78 9.94 -0.89
C LEU A 22 6.81 10.02 0.24
N ARG A 23 8.01 9.53 -0.05
CA ARG A 23 9.23 9.95 0.63
C ARG A 23 10.30 10.22 -0.43
N SER A 24 10.28 11.43 -0.99
CA SER A 24 11.32 11.90 -1.89
C SER A 24 12.37 12.71 -1.14
N PHE A 25 13.61 12.27 -1.27
CA PHE A 25 14.83 13.02 -1.02
C PHE A 25 14.89 14.29 -1.89
N PHE A 26 15.27 15.41 -1.29
CA PHE A 26 15.65 16.63 -2.01
C PHE A 26 17.11 16.54 -2.46
N ILE A 27 17.37 16.56 -3.77
CA ILE A 27 18.67 17.00 -4.30
C ILE A 27 18.42 17.97 -5.45
N LYS A 28 18.89 19.21 -5.24
CA LYS A 28 18.95 20.28 -6.23
C LYS A 28 20.03 19.96 -7.27
N GLN A 29 19.73 20.15 -8.55
CA GLN A 29 20.78 20.50 -9.51
C GLN A 29 20.26 21.53 -10.54
N THR A 30 21.00 22.64 -10.59
CA THR A 30 20.76 23.88 -11.33
C THR A 30 21.65 23.95 -12.58
N GLY A 31 21.08 24.39 -13.71
CA GLY A 31 21.72 25.12 -14.83
C GLY A 31 22.73 24.33 -15.69
N ALA A 32 22.92 24.58 -16.99
CA ALA A 32 22.57 25.69 -17.87
C ALA A 32 22.52 25.19 -19.33
N ILE A 33 21.52 25.59 -20.12
CA ILE A 33 21.56 26.56 -21.24
C ILE A 33 22.65 26.29 -22.29
N GLY A 34 22.21 25.81 -23.46
CA GLY A 34 22.92 25.89 -24.74
C GLY A 34 21.93 26.25 -25.84
N VAL A 35 21.94 27.51 -26.25
CA VAL A 35 21.14 28.09 -27.34
C VAL A 35 21.78 27.73 -28.69
N ALA A 36 20.97 27.25 -29.64
CA ALA A 36 21.34 27.27 -31.06
C ALA A 36 20.10 27.55 -31.93
N LEU A 37 20.09 28.74 -32.53
CA LEU A 37 19.20 29.17 -33.61
C LEU A 37 19.41 28.32 -34.87
N MET A 38 18.31 27.91 -35.52
CA MET A 38 18.26 27.86 -36.99
C MET A 38 16.85 28.11 -37.53
N LEU A 39 16.81 28.93 -38.56
CA LEU A 39 15.65 29.48 -39.26
C LEU A 39 14.99 28.45 -40.21
N GLY A 40 13.66 28.42 -40.17
CA GLY A 40 12.79 28.56 -41.34
C GLY A 40 12.71 27.43 -42.37
N PHE A 41 11.70 26.57 -42.23
CA PHE A 41 11.01 25.95 -43.36
C PHE A 41 9.52 25.80 -43.04
N PHE A 42 8.67 26.65 -43.65
CA PHE A 42 7.22 26.48 -43.63
C PHE A 42 6.85 25.38 -44.64
N ALA A 43 6.68 24.16 -44.14
CA ALA A 43 5.97 23.11 -44.84
C ALA A 43 4.60 22.94 -44.17
N SER A 44 3.54 23.36 -44.87
CA SER A 44 2.16 23.05 -44.52
C SER A 44 1.94 21.55 -44.70
N GLY A 45 2.28 20.77 -43.66
CA GLY A 45 1.96 19.35 -43.57
C GLY A 45 0.45 19.16 -43.35
N PRO A 46 -0.12 18.02 -43.77
CA PRO A 46 -1.54 17.75 -43.59
C PRO A 46 -1.86 17.73 -42.10
N ALA A 47 -2.84 18.53 -41.71
CA ALA A 47 -3.46 18.47 -40.40
C ALA A 47 -4.27 17.17 -40.30
N THR A 48 -3.62 16.08 -39.91
CA THR A 48 -4.29 14.82 -39.57
C THR A 48 -3.52 14.11 -38.46
N ALA A 49 -3.88 14.39 -37.20
CA ALA A 49 -3.84 13.43 -36.08
C ALA A 49 -4.45 14.03 -34.81
N ALA A 50 -5.60 14.70 -34.91
CA ALA A 50 -6.44 14.99 -33.72
C ALA A 50 -7.43 13.85 -33.42
N GLY A 51 -7.41 12.77 -34.21
CA GLY A 51 -8.39 11.67 -34.15
C GLY A 51 -7.93 10.40 -33.43
N ASP A 52 -6.70 10.32 -32.91
CA ASP A 52 -6.15 9.08 -32.31
C ASP A 52 -6.05 9.11 -30.77
N VAL A 53 -6.33 10.26 -30.15
CA VAL A 53 -6.33 10.44 -28.67
C VAL A 53 -7.57 9.76 -28.02
N GLN A 54 -8.62 9.51 -28.79
CA GLN A 54 -9.88 8.88 -28.32
C GLN A 54 -10.00 7.38 -28.67
N GLY A 55 -8.89 6.70 -28.94
CA GLY A 55 -8.97 5.27 -29.24
C GLY A 55 -9.43 4.43 -28.05
N ILE A 56 -9.94 3.23 -28.33
CA ILE A 56 -10.39 2.28 -27.31
C ILE A 56 -9.18 1.52 -26.76
N ALA A 57 -9.00 1.55 -25.43
CA ALA A 57 -8.01 0.73 -24.73
C ALA A 57 -8.60 -0.62 -24.32
N ALA A 58 -9.84 -0.61 -23.82
CA ALA A 58 -10.60 -1.83 -23.49
C ALA A 58 -12.11 -1.55 -23.50
N ILE A 59 -12.89 -2.62 -23.54
CA ILE A 59 -14.36 -2.60 -23.40
C ILE A 59 -14.71 -3.54 -22.24
N VAL A 60 -15.54 -3.04 -21.31
CA VAL A 60 -15.96 -3.73 -20.09
C VAL A 60 -17.48 -3.72 -20.04
N ASN A 61 -18.11 -4.83 -20.42
CA ASN A 61 -19.55 -4.88 -20.72
C ASN A 61 -19.90 -3.78 -21.74
N ASP A 62 -20.81 -2.86 -21.40
CA ASP A 62 -21.22 -1.76 -22.26
C ASP A 62 -20.39 -0.47 -22.07
N SER A 63 -19.37 -0.51 -21.20
CA SER A 63 -18.50 0.64 -20.88
C SER A 63 -17.17 0.59 -21.62
N VAL A 64 -16.75 1.73 -22.17
CA VAL A 64 -15.46 1.87 -22.86
C VAL A 64 -14.43 2.50 -21.92
N ILE A 65 -13.20 1.98 -21.97
CA ILE A 65 -12.01 2.62 -21.40
C ILE A 65 -11.22 3.19 -22.58
N SER A 66 -11.03 4.51 -22.60
CA SER A 66 -10.29 5.16 -23.67
C SER A 66 -8.77 5.08 -23.46
N ARG A 67 -8.00 5.25 -24.54
CA ARG A 67 -6.54 5.41 -24.48
C ARG A 67 -6.14 6.63 -23.65
N TYR A 68 -6.92 7.71 -23.75
CA TYR A 68 -6.72 8.90 -22.91
C TYR A 68 -6.85 8.58 -21.42
N ASP A 69 -7.91 7.87 -21.00
CA ASP A 69 -8.10 7.49 -19.59
C ASP A 69 -6.93 6.64 -19.07
N LEU A 70 -6.50 5.68 -19.88
CA LEU A 70 -5.34 4.83 -19.59
C LEU A 70 -4.06 5.67 -19.44
N ASP A 71 -3.76 6.54 -20.40
CA ASP A 71 -2.56 7.38 -20.35
C ASP A 71 -2.56 8.35 -19.17
N GLN A 72 -3.72 8.94 -18.84
CA GLN A 72 -3.85 9.83 -17.68
C GLN A 72 -3.64 9.09 -16.36
N ARG A 73 -4.18 7.88 -16.21
CA ARG A 73 -3.97 7.06 -15.01
C ARG A 73 -2.52 6.58 -14.91
N VAL A 74 -1.87 6.24 -16.03
CA VAL A 74 -0.43 5.94 -16.05
C VAL A 74 0.38 7.14 -15.58
N GLN A 75 0.12 8.34 -16.12
CA GLN A 75 0.83 9.55 -15.70
C GLN A 75 0.60 9.87 -14.22
N LEU A 76 -0.61 9.69 -13.71
CA LEU A 76 -0.91 9.85 -12.29
C LEU A 76 -0.04 8.92 -11.43
N VAL A 77 -0.01 7.62 -11.75
CA VAL A 77 0.81 6.64 -11.02
C VAL A 77 2.30 7.00 -11.11
N MET A 78 2.78 7.44 -12.27
CA MET A 78 4.17 7.87 -12.43
C MET A 78 4.50 9.09 -11.57
N ALA A 79 3.63 10.10 -11.55
CA ALA A 79 3.82 11.32 -10.77
C ALA A 79 3.83 11.05 -9.26
N THR A 80 3.07 10.06 -8.78
CA THR A 80 2.91 9.80 -7.34
C THR A 80 3.75 8.64 -6.79
N SER A 81 4.38 7.83 -7.65
CA SER A 81 5.14 6.64 -7.21
C SER A 81 6.64 6.87 -7.02
N GLY A 82 7.18 7.95 -7.59
CA GLY A 82 8.63 8.20 -7.61
C GLY A 82 9.41 7.24 -8.52
N ILE A 83 8.73 6.40 -9.29
CA ILE A 83 9.33 5.49 -10.27
C ILE A 83 9.84 6.31 -11.46
N GLN A 84 11.05 5.98 -11.95
CA GLN A 84 11.60 6.66 -13.11
C GLN A 84 10.82 6.31 -14.39
N PRO A 85 10.51 7.30 -15.27
CA PRO A 85 9.77 7.10 -16.51
C PRO A 85 10.65 6.47 -17.60
N THR A 86 11.07 5.22 -17.39
CA THR A 86 11.71 4.41 -18.42
C THR A 86 10.64 3.71 -19.27
N PRO A 87 10.91 3.42 -20.55
CA PRO A 87 9.95 2.71 -21.41
C PRO A 87 9.45 1.38 -20.79
N GLU A 88 10.35 0.65 -20.13
CA GLU A 88 10.02 -0.62 -19.46
C GLU A 88 9.07 -0.42 -18.26
N ASN A 89 9.35 0.57 -17.40
CA ASN A 89 8.48 0.87 -16.27
C ASN A 89 7.11 1.36 -16.72
N ILE A 90 7.06 2.21 -17.74
CA ILE A 90 5.83 2.75 -18.30
C ILE A 90 4.95 1.61 -18.83
N GLU A 91 5.52 0.66 -19.58
CA GLU A 91 4.74 -0.44 -20.14
C GLU A 91 4.21 -1.37 -19.04
N ARG A 92 5.05 -1.72 -18.06
CA ARG A 92 4.64 -2.51 -16.89
C ARG A 92 3.50 -1.84 -16.12
N ILE A 93 3.60 -0.52 -15.91
CA ILE A 93 2.56 0.27 -15.22
C ILE A 93 1.30 0.35 -16.07
N ARG A 94 1.43 0.55 -17.40
CA ARG A 94 0.30 0.57 -18.33
C ARG A 94 -0.54 -0.70 -18.24
N GLU A 95 0.10 -1.87 -18.22
CA GLU A 95 -0.62 -3.14 -18.05
C GLU A 95 -1.36 -3.25 -16.72
N GLN A 96 -0.73 -2.83 -15.62
CA GLN A 96 -1.35 -2.83 -14.28
C GLN A 96 -2.51 -1.85 -14.19
N VAL A 97 -2.32 -0.65 -14.76
CA VAL A 97 -3.33 0.40 -14.82
C VAL A 97 -4.53 -0.04 -15.64
N LEU A 98 -4.33 -0.69 -16.79
CA LEU A 98 -5.44 -1.17 -17.61
C LEU A 98 -6.32 -2.16 -16.82
N ARG A 99 -5.70 -3.08 -16.07
CA ARG A 99 -6.43 -4.01 -15.18
C ARG A 99 -7.19 -3.25 -14.09
N SER A 100 -6.55 -2.29 -13.42
CA SER A 100 -7.20 -1.43 -12.42
C SER A 100 -8.42 -0.70 -13.00
N LEU A 101 -8.30 -0.11 -14.19
CA LEU A 101 -9.40 0.59 -14.84
C LEU A 101 -10.55 -0.36 -15.19
N ILE A 102 -10.25 -1.60 -15.58
CA ILE A 102 -11.29 -2.62 -15.79
C ILE A 102 -12.02 -2.93 -14.48
N ASP A 103 -11.27 -3.16 -13.40
CA ASP A 103 -11.84 -3.43 -12.08
C ASP A 103 -12.68 -2.24 -11.58
N GLU A 104 -12.19 -1.00 -11.72
CA GLU A 104 -12.91 0.23 -11.39
C GLU A 104 -14.23 0.33 -12.17
N LYS A 105 -14.25 -0.02 -13.47
CA LYS A 105 -15.49 -0.04 -14.26
C LYS A 105 -16.48 -1.09 -13.73
N LEU A 106 -16.02 -2.28 -13.39
CA LEU A 106 -16.87 -3.33 -12.82
C LEU A 106 -17.44 -2.93 -11.45
N GLN A 107 -16.62 -2.32 -10.59
CA GLN A 107 -17.05 -1.82 -9.29
C GLN A 107 -18.09 -0.72 -9.41
N MET A 108 -17.91 0.22 -10.35
CA MET A 108 -18.88 1.28 -10.62
C MET A 108 -20.20 0.71 -11.14
N GLN A 109 -20.16 -0.31 -11.99
CA GLN A 109 -21.37 -1.01 -12.46
C GLN A 109 -22.11 -1.70 -11.31
N GLU A 110 -21.39 -2.31 -10.36
CA GLU A 110 -22.03 -2.92 -9.18
C GLU A 110 -22.63 -1.86 -8.24
N ALA A 111 -21.96 -0.72 -8.06
CA ALA A 111 -22.51 0.41 -7.31
C ALA A 111 -23.80 0.94 -7.96
N GLU A 112 -23.80 1.12 -9.28
CA GLU A 112 -24.99 1.53 -10.05
C GLU A 112 -26.12 0.49 -9.93
N ARG A 113 -25.81 -0.80 -10.04
CA ARG A 113 -26.78 -1.89 -9.88
C ARG A 113 -27.42 -1.92 -8.49
N LEU A 114 -26.73 -1.42 -7.48
CA LEU A 114 -27.21 -1.30 -6.09
C LEU A 114 -27.78 0.09 -5.78
N GLU A 115 -27.91 0.97 -6.78
CA GLU A 115 -28.38 2.35 -6.61
C GLU A 115 -27.54 3.14 -5.58
N ILE A 116 -26.26 2.82 -5.49
CA ILE A 116 -25.32 3.50 -4.60
C ILE A 116 -24.70 4.67 -5.34
N GLU A 117 -25.13 5.87 -4.98
CA GLU A 117 -24.57 7.11 -5.50
C GLU A 117 -23.44 7.64 -4.62
N VAL A 118 -22.43 8.24 -5.25
CA VAL A 118 -21.34 8.96 -4.58
C VAL A 118 -21.53 10.45 -4.83
N GLN A 119 -21.82 11.18 -3.75
CA GLN A 119 -21.99 12.63 -3.84
C GLN A 119 -20.64 13.32 -4.01
N GLN A 120 -20.65 14.50 -4.64
CA GLN A 120 -19.41 15.23 -4.90
C GLN A 120 -18.71 15.63 -3.59
N GLU A 121 -19.47 15.93 -2.53
CA GLU A 121 -18.94 16.25 -1.21
C GLU A 121 -18.17 15.08 -0.58
N GLU A 122 -18.54 13.84 -0.88
CA GLU A 122 -17.83 12.64 -0.40
C GLU A 122 -16.47 12.52 -1.11
N VAL A 123 -16.43 12.76 -2.43
CA VAL A 123 -15.19 12.77 -3.21
C VAL A 123 -14.27 13.89 -2.72
N ASP A 124 -14.80 15.08 -2.51
CA ASP A 124 -14.08 16.24 -1.98
C ASP A 124 -13.50 15.95 -0.59
N SER A 125 -14.28 15.33 0.29
CA SER A 125 -13.82 14.93 1.62
C SER A 125 -12.70 13.88 1.55
N ALA A 126 -12.78 12.94 0.62
CA ALA A 126 -11.73 11.96 0.38
C ALA A 126 -10.44 12.62 -0.15
N VAL A 127 -10.56 13.62 -1.06
CA VAL A 127 -9.43 14.44 -1.51
C VAL A 127 -8.81 15.19 -0.33
N ASP A 128 -9.61 15.79 0.54
CA ASP A 128 -9.11 16.49 1.73
C ASP A 128 -8.35 15.55 2.69
N GLY A 129 -8.81 14.30 2.81
CA GLY A 129 -8.08 13.26 3.55
C GLY A 129 -6.71 12.95 2.94
N ILE A 130 -6.60 12.95 1.61
CA ILE A 130 -5.32 12.78 0.90
C ILE A 130 -4.44 14.02 1.13
N SER A 131 -4.99 15.21 0.97
CA SER A 131 -4.33 16.50 1.25
C SER A 131 -3.69 16.54 2.63
N GLN A 132 -4.45 16.18 3.68
CA GLN A 132 -3.96 16.14 5.05
C GLN A 132 -2.79 15.16 5.22
N ARG A 133 -2.87 13.96 4.64
CA ARG A 133 -1.79 12.96 4.72
C ARG A 133 -0.54 13.38 3.95
N ALA A 134 -0.71 14.03 2.81
CA ALA A 134 0.38 14.55 2.00
C ALA A 134 1.01 15.82 2.60
N GLY A 135 0.36 16.47 3.57
CA GLY A 135 0.79 17.76 4.10
C GLY A 135 0.67 18.89 3.07
N MET A 136 -0.27 18.78 2.14
CA MET A 136 -0.49 19.73 1.03
C MET A 136 -1.95 20.16 1.00
N THR A 137 -2.22 21.38 0.57
CA THR A 137 -3.59 21.83 0.25
C THR A 137 -4.10 21.17 -1.02
N ARG A 138 -5.43 21.15 -1.23
CA ARG A 138 -6.06 20.64 -2.45
C ARG A 138 -5.46 21.29 -3.70
N ASP A 139 -5.40 22.61 -3.73
CA ASP A 139 -4.87 23.39 -4.86
C ASP A 139 -3.41 23.06 -5.16
N GLN A 140 -2.60 22.79 -4.13
CA GLN A 140 -1.21 22.40 -4.30
C GLN A 140 -1.07 21.01 -4.94
N ILE A 141 -1.93 20.06 -4.55
CA ILE A 141 -1.96 18.73 -5.18
C ILE A 141 -2.38 18.86 -6.65
N LEU A 142 -3.46 19.57 -6.93
CA LEU A 142 -3.95 19.74 -8.30
C LEU A 142 -2.92 20.46 -9.17
N SER A 143 -2.25 21.49 -8.64
CA SER A 143 -1.17 22.19 -9.33
C SER A 143 0.05 21.29 -9.58
N TYR A 144 0.40 20.44 -8.62
CA TYR A 144 1.48 19.46 -8.78
C TYR A 144 1.14 18.45 -9.88
N LEU A 145 -0.06 17.88 -9.87
CA LEU A 145 -0.52 16.92 -10.87
C LEU A 145 -0.54 17.54 -12.27
N LYS A 146 -1.11 18.73 -12.40
CA LYS A 146 -1.13 19.49 -13.65
C LYS A 146 0.28 19.80 -14.16
N GLY A 147 1.20 20.16 -13.27
CA GLY A 147 2.60 20.38 -13.61
C GLY A 147 3.31 19.12 -14.13
N ASN A 148 2.82 17.94 -13.77
CA ASN A 148 3.28 16.63 -14.26
C ASN A 148 2.43 16.10 -15.43
N GLY A 149 1.55 16.92 -16.01
CA GLY A 149 0.74 16.56 -17.18
C GLY A 149 -0.52 15.76 -16.86
N VAL A 150 -0.85 15.56 -15.58
CA VAL A 150 -2.03 14.80 -15.14
C VAL A 150 -3.23 15.72 -15.03
N ASP A 151 -4.32 15.35 -15.69
CA ASP A 151 -5.63 15.99 -15.56
C ASP A 151 -6.26 15.62 -14.20
N GLU A 152 -6.83 16.62 -13.53
CA GLU A 152 -7.49 16.43 -12.24
C GLU A 152 -8.65 15.43 -12.30
N VAL A 153 -9.31 15.33 -13.46
CA VAL A 153 -10.40 14.37 -13.68
C VAL A 153 -9.96 12.93 -13.41
N ALA A 154 -8.70 12.58 -13.70
CA ALA A 154 -8.18 11.25 -13.44
C ALA A 154 -8.14 10.94 -11.93
N LEU A 155 -7.73 11.92 -11.11
CA LEU A 155 -7.72 11.80 -9.66
C LEU A 155 -9.15 11.66 -9.11
N TYR A 156 -10.04 12.59 -9.46
CA TYR A 156 -11.42 12.59 -8.97
C TYR A 156 -12.17 11.33 -9.38
N THR A 157 -11.95 10.82 -10.59
CA THR A 157 -12.57 9.58 -11.07
C THR A 157 -12.11 8.36 -10.27
N GLN A 158 -10.82 8.30 -9.92
CA GLN A 158 -10.30 7.23 -9.03
C GLN A 158 -11.00 7.24 -7.69
N ILE A 159 -10.99 8.41 -7.05
CA ILE A 159 -11.50 8.57 -5.70
C ILE A 159 -13.00 8.27 -5.67
N ARG A 160 -13.73 8.65 -6.71
CA ARG A 160 -15.15 8.30 -6.85
C ARG A 160 -15.35 6.79 -6.93
N ALA A 161 -14.55 6.08 -7.74
CA ALA A 161 -14.62 4.62 -7.83
C ALA A 161 -14.29 3.94 -6.48
N ASP A 162 -13.21 4.36 -5.83
CA ASP A 162 -12.82 3.85 -4.51
C ASP A 162 -13.91 4.10 -3.46
N THR A 163 -14.52 5.29 -3.48
CA THR A 163 -15.60 5.66 -2.56
C THR A 163 -16.85 4.82 -2.82
N ALA A 164 -17.24 4.65 -4.09
CA ALA A 164 -18.37 3.82 -4.48
C ALA A 164 -18.19 2.38 -4.01
N TRP A 165 -17.01 1.81 -4.22
CA TRP A 165 -16.71 0.43 -3.85
C TRP A 165 -16.73 0.21 -2.33
N ASN A 166 -16.15 1.13 -1.56
CA ASN A 166 -16.21 1.07 -0.09
C ASN A 166 -17.66 1.11 0.42
N LYS A 167 -18.53 1.89 -0.23
CA LYS A 167 -19.97 1.93 0.08
C LYS A 167 -20.66 0.62 -0.30
N VAL A 168 -20.32 0.01 -1.43
CA VAL A 168 -20.82 -1.32 -1.83
C VAL A 168 -20.46 -2.37 -0.78
N ILE A 169 -19.19 -2.42 -0.37
CA ILE A 169 -18.73 -3.36 0.67
C ILE A 169 -19.50 -3.13 1.96
N SER A 170 -19.58 -1.87 2.42
CA SER A 170 -20.28 -1.52 3.66
C SER A 170 -21.76 -1.91 3.61
N ALA A 171 -22.45 -1.61 2.51
CA ALA A 171 -23.87 -1.92 2.35
C ALA A 171 -24.14 -3.43 2.30
N ARG A 172 -23.25 -4.22 1.68
CA ARG A 172 -23.43 -5.67 1.52
C ARG A 172 -23.04 -6.46 2.77
N PHE A 173 -21.96 -6.08 3.43
CA PHE A 173 -21.34 -6.91 4.47
C PHE A 173 -21.56 -6.37 5.88
N ALA A 174 -21.73 -5.07 6.10
CA ALA A 174 -21.96 -4.56 7.45
C ALA A 174 -23.18 -5.19 8.15
N PRO A 175 -24.32 -5.44 7.47
CA PRO A 175 -25.46 -6.14 8.10
C PRO A 175 -25.21 -7.61 8.42
N LEU A 176 -24.19 -8.24 7.81
CA LEU A 176 -23.84 -9.65 8.03
C LEU A 176 -22.90 -9.83 9.22
N VAL A 177 -22.35 -8.74 9.76
CA VAL A 177 -21.44 -8.76 10.91
C VAL A 177 -22.27 -8.58 12.19
N GLU A 178 -22.52 -9.69 12.88
CA GLU A 178 -23.08 -9.68 14.23
C GLU A 178 -21.95 -9.96 15.22
N ILE A 179 -21.66 -9.00 16.11
CA ILE A 179 -20.68 -9.17 17.19
C ILE A 179 -21.46 -9.50 18.46
N GLY A 180 -21.30 -10.72 18.97
CA GLY A 180 -21.95 -11.17 20.19
C GLY A 180 -21.27 -10.65 21.45
N ASP A 181 -22.04 -10.36 22.50
CA ASP A 181 -21.49 -9.96 23.80
C ASP A 181 -20.51 -11.01 24.37
N ASP A 182 -20.78 -12.29 24.10
CA ASP A 182 -19.92 -13.40 24.53
C ASP A 182 -18.57 -13.40 23.79
N GLU A 183 -18.54 -13.05 22.50
CA GLU A 183 -17.30 -12.91 21.73
C GLU A 183 -16.46 -11.74 22.25
N VAL A 184 -17.11 -10.60 22.55
CA VAL A 184 -16.45 -9.46 23.17
C VAL A 184 -15.90 -9.83 24.55
N ALA A 185 -16.70 -10.51 25.38
CA ALA A 185 -16.29 -10.95 26.70
C ALA A 185 -15.11 -11.93 26.65
N GLU A 186 -15.11 -12.88 25.72
CA GLU A 186 -14.02 -13.82 25.51
C GLU A 186 -12.73 -13.08 25.12
N VAL A 187 -12.81 -12.17 24.14
CA VAL A 187 -11.65 -11.38 23.71
C VAL A 187 -11.15 -10.48 24.84
N MET A 188 -12.04 -9.83 25.59
CA MET A 188 -11.67 -8.98 26.73
C MET A 188 -11.03 -9.77 27.87
N GLN A 189 -11.54 -10.98 28.14
CA GLN A 189 -10.95 -11.88 29.12
C GLN A 189 -9.56 -12.33 28.69
N ARG A 190 -9.39 -12.69 27.41
CA ARG A 190 -8.09 -13.07 26.83
C ARG A 190 -7.09 -11.91 26.95
N ILE A 191 -7.48 -10.70 26.55
CA ILE A 191 -6.64 -9.50 26.68
C ILE A 191 -6.23 -9.26 28.15
N SER A 192 -7.16 -9.45 29.10
CA SER A 192 -6.88 -9.27 30.53
C SER A 192 -5.92 -10.33 31.06
N GLN A 193 -6.11 -11.60 30.67
CA GLN A 193 -5.22 -12.70 31.03
C GLN A 193 -3.82 -12.55 30.42
N ASP A 194 -3.74 -12.01 29.21
CA ASP A 194 -2.49 -11.74 28.50
C ASP A 194 -1.75 -10.52 29.05
N ALA A 195 -2.46 -9.58 29.68
CA ALA A 195 -1.86 -8.43 30.36
C ALA A 195 -1.10 -8.82 31.65
N GLU A 196 -1.46 -9.95 32.27
CA GLU A 196 -0.77 -10.49 33.44
C GLU A 196 0.42 -11.41 33.07
N GLN A 197 0.60 -11.70 31.78
CA GLN A 197 1.63 -12.60 31.28
C GLN A 197 2.86 -11.85 30.79
N VAL A 198 3.96 -12.60 30.67
CA VAL A 198 5.18 -12.09 30.06
C VAL A 198 4.88 -11.75 28.60
N GLN A 199 5.14 -10.50 28.23
CA GLN A 199 5.02 -10.02 26.87
C GLN A 199 6.39 -9.85 26.24
N TYR A 200 6.47 -10.17 24.95
CA TYR A 200 7.65 -10.04 24.14
C TYR A 200 7.37 -9.06 23.01
N GLN A 201 8.26 -8.09 22.81
CA GLN A 201 8.25 -7.30 21.58
C GLN A 201 9.08 -8.06 20.54
N LEU A 202 8.42 -8.54 19.49
CA LEU A 202 9.00 -9.48 18.54
C LEU A 202 9.00 -8.93 17.12
N ALA A 203 9.96 -9.39 16.34
CA ALA A 203 9.95 -9.31 14.89
C ALA A 203 10.14 -10.73 14.32
N GLU A 204 9.47 -11.04 13.21
CA GLU A 204 9.49 -12.35 12.58
C GLU A 204 10.03 -12.32 11.15
N LEU A 205 10.57 -13.46 10.73
CA LEU A 205 10.94 -13.74 9.35
C LEU A 205 10.46 -15.16 9.04
N TYR A 206 9.36 -15.24 8.29
CA TYR A 206 8.78 -16.50 7.83
C TYR A 206 9.30 -16.92 6.46
N LEU A 207 9.68 -18.20 6.32
CA LEU A 207 9.99 -18.87 5.06
C LEU A 207 9.10 -20.11 4.92
N GLY A 208 8.17 -20.09 3.97
CA GLY A 208 7.29 -21.23 3.67
C GLY A 208 7.96 -22.29 2.81
N PHE A 209 7.44 -23.52 2.88
CA PHE A 209 7.85 -24.66 2.07
C PHE A 209 6.66 -25.60 1.81
N ASP A 210 6.59 -26.21 0.63
CA ASP A 210 5.47 -27.09 0.24
C ASP A 210 5.80 -28.59 0.37
N ASN A 211 7.09 -28.93 0.49
CA ASN A 211 7.54 -30.31 0.52
C ASN A 211 8.88 -30.48 1.27
N PRO A 212 9.24 -31.72 1.68
CA PRO A 212 10.47 -31.98 2.44
C PRO A 212 11.79 -31.67 1.73
N ALA A 213 11.79 -31.54 0.40
CA ALA A 213 12.99 -31.14 -0.33
C ALA A 213 13.23 -29.63 -0.21
N GLN A 214 12.18 -28.83 -0.43
CA GLN A 214 12.21 -27.38 -0.21
C GLN A 214 12.47 -27.02 1.25
N GLU A 215 11.88 -27.75 2.20
CA GLU A 215 12.11 -27.54 3.62
C GLU A 215 13.61 -27.56 3.99
N ARG A 216 14.36 -28.53 3.44
CA ARG A 216 15.81 -28.62 3.68
C ARG A 216 16.56 -27.43 3.09
N GLU A 217 16.18 -26.99 1.90
CA GLU A 217 16.77 -25.81 1.27
C GLU A 217 16.46 -24.53 2.06
N MET A 218 15.20 -24.33 2.45
CA MET A 218 14.77 -23.19 3.25
C MET A 218 15.43 -23.18 4.64
N SER A 219 15.62 -24.34 5.27
CA SER A 219 16.33 -24.44 6.55
C SER A 219 17.78 -23.97 6.44
N VAL A 220 18.49 -24.38 5.38
CA VAL A 220 19.86 -23.93 5.10
C VAL A 220 19.90 -22.43 4.79
N GLY A 221 18.92 -21.94 4.03
CA GLY A 221 18.75 -20.50 3.76
C GLY A 221 18.53 -19.71 5.05
N ALA A 222 17.61 -20.14 5.91
CA ALA A 222 17.31 -19.53 7.20
C ALA A 222 18.54 -19.44 8.10
N GLN A 223 19.34 -20.51 8.18
CA GLN A 223 20.59 -20.51 8.94
C GLN A 223 21.57 -19.42 8.46
N ARG A 224 21.75 -19.27 7.14
CA ARG A 224 22.61 -18.22 6.58
C ARG A 224 22.08 -16.81 6.88
N LEU A 225 20.76 -16.61 6.81
CA LEU A 225 20.16 -15.32 7.17
C LEU A 225 20.37 -14.99 8.64
N VAL A 226 20.21 -15.97 9.54
CA VAL A 226 20.50 -15.81 10.97
C VAL A 226 21.97 -15.45 11.21
N GLU A 227 22.91 -16.13 10.54
CA GLU A 227 24.34 -15.80 10.62
C GLU A 227 24.62 -14.35 10.18
N GLN A 228 24.03 -13.91 9.07
CA GLN A 228 24.19 -12.53 8.59
C GLN A 228 23.63 -11.51 9.58
N MET A 229 22.45 -11.77 10.15
CA MET A 229 21.84 -10.87 11.15
C MET A 229 22.66 -10.82 12.44
N ARG A 230 23.19 -11.96 12.90
CA ARG A 230 24.12 -12.02 14.05
C ARG A 230 25.45 -11.32 13.76
N ALA A 231 25.88 -11.27 12.49
CA ALA A 231 27.05 -10.50 12.04
C ALA A 231 26.78 -8.99 11.87
N GLY A 232 25.54 -8.53 12.12
CA GLY A 232 25.17 -7.12 12.12
C GLY A 232 24.28 -6.65 10.96
N ALA A 233 23.81 -7.56 10.09
CA ALA A 233 22.80 -7.20 9.10
C ALA A 233 21.48 -6.79 9.79
N PRO A 234 20.83 -5.68 9.41
CA PRO A 234 19.57 -5.26 10.03
C PRO A 234 18.45 -6.26 9.78
N PHE A 235 17.83 -6.77 10.84
CA PHE A 235 16.73 -7.75 10.75
C PHE A 235 15.61 -7.26 9.84
N SER A 236 15.22 -5.99 9.96
CA SER A 236 14.14 -5.40 9.18
C SER A 236 14.38 -5.42 7.67
N SER A 237 15.61 -5.15 7.23
CA SER A 237 15.98 -5.22 5.82
C SER A 237 15.93 -6.65 5.29
N VAL A 238 16.39 -7.62 6.10
CA VAL A 238 16.36 -9.04 5.74
C VAL A 238 14.93 -9.56 5.68
N ALA A 239 14.08 -9.20 6.66
CA ALA A 239 12.67 -9.56 6.69
C ALA A 239 11.91 -8.96 5.50
N GLN A 240 12.10 -7.69 5.17
CA GLN A 240 11.50 -7.04 4.00
C GLN A 240 11.85 -7.74 2.69
N GLN A 241 13.08 -8.26 2.58
CA GLN A 241 13.58 -8.85 1.35
C GLN A 241 13.18 -10.32 1.18
N PHE A 242 13.17 -11.09 2.27
CA PHE A 242 13.09 -12.54 2.20
C PHE A 242 11.86 -13.14 2.88
N SER A 243 11.20 -12.41 3.78
CA SER A 243 10.06 -12.99 4.50
C SER A 243 8.81 -13.07 3.63
N GLN A 244 8.08 -14.16 3.81
CA GLN A 244 6.77 -14.40 3.20
C GLN A 244 5.60 -14.02 4.14
N ALA A 245 5.88 -13.51 5.35
CA ALA A 245 4.86 -13.07 6.29
C ALA A 245 4.30 -11.69 5.92
N ALA A 246 3.07 -11.39 6.36
CA ALA A 246 2.46 -10.07 6.17
C ALA A 246 3.24 -8.94 6.87
N SER A 247 3.92 -9.26 7.98
CA SER A 247 4.79 -8.36 8.75
C SER A 247 6.04 -7.93 7.97
N ALA A 248 6.42 -8.63 6.88
CA ALA A 248 7.58 -8.32 6.06
C ALA A 248 7.59 -6.86 5.58
N ALA A 249 6.43 -6.32 5.17
CA ALA A 249 6.29 -4.94 4.72
C ALA A 249 6.74 -3.91 5.78
N ASN A 250 6.59 -4.26 7.06
CA ASN A 250 6.99 -3.45 8.21
C ASN A 250 8.31 -3.92 8.85
N GLY A 251 9.17 -4.61 8.09
CA GLY A 251 10.46 -5.08 8.62
C GLY A 251 10.33 -6.28 9.56
N GLY A 252 9.24 -7.03 9.46
CA GLY A 252 8.97 -8.18 10.32
C GLY A 252 8.39 -7.82 11.68
N ASP A 253 8.17 -6.54 12.01
CA ASP A 253 7.63 -6.14 13.32
C ASP A 253 6.20 -6.66 13.50
N ILE A 254 5.99 -7.44 14.56
CA ILE A 254 4.68 -7.95 14.98
C ILE A 254 4.19 -7.32 16.30
N GLY A 255 4.98 -6.41 16.87
CA GLY A 255 4.63 -5.69 18.09
C GLY A 255 4.76 -6.53 19.36
N TRP A 256 3.95 -6.16 20.36
CA TRP A 256 3.90 -6.84 21.65
C TRP A 256 2.98 -8.06 21.57
N VAL A 257 3.54 -9.22 21.90
CA VAL A 257 2.85 -10.51 21.87
C VAL A 257 3.01 -11.18 23.23
N ALA A 258 1.91 -11.66 23.80
CA ALA A 258 1.95 -12.43 25.05
C ALA A 258 2.46 -13.86 24.80
N GLU A 259 3.15 -14.45 25.78
CA GLU A 259 3.67 -15.82 25.65
C GLU A 259 2.57 -16.84 25.30
N SER A 260 1.35 -16.66 25.82
CA SER A 260 0.14 -17.46 25.51
C SER A 260 -0.26 -17.46 24.04
N GLN A 261 0.08 -16.41 23.29
CA GLN A 261 -0.32 -16.23 21.89
C GLN A 261 0.68 -16.90 20.93
N LEU A 262 1.83 -17.35 21.43
CA LEU A 262 2.87 -17.98 20.64
C LEU A 262 2.66 -19.49 20.58
N THR A 263 3.05 -20.11 19.46
CA THR A 263 3.09 -21.57 19.43
C THR A 263 4.13 -22.08 20.42
N PRO A 264 3.96 -23.29 20.99
CA PRO A 264 4.92 -23.83 21.96
C PRO A 264 6.36 -23.86 21.44
N GLU A 265 6.58 -24.07 20.15
CA GLU A 265 7.90 -24.07 19.53
C GLU A 265 8.56 -22.68 19.61
N ILE A 266 7.81 -21.63 19.30
CA ILE A 266 8.29 -20.24 19.34
C ILE A 266 8.51 -19.80 20.80
N ALA A 267 7.54 -20.05 21.68
CA ALA A 267 7.62 -19.70 23.09
C ALA A 267 8.88 -20.29 23.76
N ASN A 268 9.17 -21.57 23.48
CA ASN A 268 10.37 -22.24 24.00
C ASN A 268 11.67 -21.65 23.46
N ALA A 269 11.69 -21.24 22.19
CA ALA A 269 12.87 -20.63 21.58
C ALA A 269 13.18 -19.26 22.21
N ILE A 270 12.17 -18.45 22.50
CA ILE A 270 12.37 -17.07 22.98
C ILE A 270 12.54 -16.95 24.49
N ARG A 271 12.05 -17.91 25.31
CA ARG A 271 12.04 -17.80 26.77
C ARG A 271 13.42 -17.54 27.38
N ASN A 272 14.47 -18.07 26.75
CA ASN A 272 15.86 -17.94 27.21
C ASN A 272 16.69 -16.95 26.38
N MET A 273 16.05 -16.18 25.49
CA MET A 273 16.75 -15.22 24.66
C MET A 273 16.95 -13.89 25.38
N SER A 274 18.11 -13.27 25.14
CA SER A 274 18.35 -11.90 25.54
C SER A 274 17.69 -10.93 24.57
N VAL A 275 17.22 -9.79 25.08
CA VAL A 275 16.67 -8.70 24.25
C VAL A 275 17.68 -8.29 23.17
N GLY A 276 17.18 -8.11 21.94
CA GLY A 276 17.99 -7.69 20.79
C GLY A 276 18.78 -8.81 20.11
N THR A 277 18.58 -10.07 20.51
CA THR A 277 19.19 -11.25 19.86
C THR A 277 18.26 -11.89 18.84
N VAL A 278 18.86 -12.65 17.91
CA VAL A 278 18.14 -13.40 16.87
C VAL A 278 18.16 -14.89 17.22
N SER A 279 16.99 -15.52 17.21
CA SER A 279 16.84 -16.95 17.49
C SER A 279 17.49 -17.80 16.39
N ASP A 280 17.72 -19.08 16.68
CA ASP A 280 17.90 -20.04 15.58
C ASP A 280 16.56 -20.22 14.82
N PRO A 281 16.58 -20.71 13.56
CA PRO A 281 15.35 -20.96 12.83
C PRO A 281 14.46 -21.98 13.56
N VAL A 282 13.23 -21.58 13.85
CA VAL A 282 12.23 -22.42 14.52
C VAL A 282 11.32 -23.02 13.46
N ARG A 283 11.20 -24.35 13.47
CA ARG A 283 10.25 -25.05 12.61
C ARG A 283 8.87 -24.98 13.24
N THR A 284 7.90 -24.40 12.53
CA THR A 284 6.50 -24.36 12.94
C THR A 284 5.66 -25.29 12.06
N HIS A 285 4.55 -25.76 12.60
CA HIS A 285 3.51 -26.44 11.83
C HIS A 285 2.37 -25.44 11.66
N ASN A 286 2.15 -24.95 10.45
CA ASN A 286 0.92 -24.23 10.09
C ASN A 286 -0.15 -25.23 9.64
#